data_AF-A0AA51HUE1-F1
#
_entry.id   AF-A0AA51HUE1-F1
#
_cell.length_a   1.000
_cell.length_b   1.000
_cell.length_c   1.000
_cell.angle_alpha   90.00
_cell.angle_beta   90.00
_cell.angle_gamma   90.00
#
_symmetry.space_group_name_H-M   'P 1'
#
loop_
_entity.id
_entity.type
_entity.pdbx_description
1 polymer ?
#
loop_
_entity_poly.entity_id
_entity_poly.type
_entity_poly.pdbx_seq_one_letter_code
_entity_poly.pdbx_strand_id
1 'polypeptide(L)' 'TGQEKRSFPPPEDYVTWPIFRWSKDDRYFARMGADVLSVYETPSFGLLDKKSIKIPG' A
#
# COMPACT_ATOMS: atom_id res chain seq x y z
N THR A 1 -4.19 19.69 6.82
CA THR A 1 -3.26 20.66 6.20
C THR A 1 -2.77 20.25 4.82
N GLY A 2 -3.23 19.13 4.23
CA GLY A 2 -2.82 18.74 2.86
C GLY A 2 -1.33 18.47 2.67
N GLN A 3 -0.57 18.37 3.77
CA GLN A 3 0.87 18.10 3.72
C GLN A 3 1.12 16.67 3.29
N GLU A 4 2.05 16.49 2.35
CA GLU A 4 2.51 15.17 1.93
C GLU A 4 3.10 14.42 3.13
N LYS A 5 2.67 13.17 3.31
CA LYS A 5 3.18 12.28 4.37
C LYS A 5 4.22 11.31 3.84
N ARG A 6 3.98 10.75 2.66
CA ARG A 6 4.84 9.73 2.05
C ARG A 6 4.58 9.65 0.55
N SER A 7 5.65 9.59 -0.24
CA SER A 7 5.60 9.28 -1.66
C SER A 7 5.81 7.78 -1.90
N PHE A 8 5.20 7.26 -2.96
CA PHE A 8 5.35 5.87 -3.40
C PHE A 8 5.78 5.87 -4.86
N PRO A 9 6.89 5.19 -5.22
CA PRO A 9 7.28 5.09 -6.62
C PRO A 9 6.22 4.32 -7.41
N PRO A 10 6.04 4.59 -8.71
CA PRO A 10 5.19 3.76 -9.55
C PRO A 10 5.64 2.29 -9.47
N PRO A 11 4.71 1.33 -9.57
CA PRO A 11 5.08 -0.07 -9.66
C PRO A 11 5.94 -0.30 -10.92
N GLU A 12 6.94 -1.17 -10.79
CA GLU A 12 7.86 -1.51 -11.89
C GLU A 12 7.15 -2.28 -13.00
N ASP A 13 6.16 -3.10 -12.62
CA ASP A 13 5.32 -3.88 -13.53
C ASP A 13 3.89 -3.33 -13.62
N TYR A 14 3.18 -3.78 -14.65
CA TYR A 14 1.76 -3.46 -14.86
C TYR A 14 0.90 -4.04 -13.74
N VAL A 15 0.66 -3.24 -12.70
CA VAL A 15 -0.33 -3.55 -11.67
C VAL A 15 -1.69 -3.02 -12.12
N THR A 16 -2.73 -3.86 -12.03
CA THR A 16 -4.09 -3.44 -12.33
C THR A 16 -4.52 -2.30 -11.39
N TRP A 17 -4.93 -1.18 -11.97
CA TRP A 17 -5.50 -0.07 -11.20
C TRP A 17 -6.86 -0.48 -10.61
N PRO A 18 -7.21 -0.08 -9.37
CA PRO A 18 -6.50 0.84 -8.48
C PRO A 18 -5.39 0.21 -7.64
N ILE A 19 -4.18 0.80 -7.66
CA ILE A 19 -2.98 0.30 -6.94
C ILE A 19 -3.16 0.34 -5.41
N PHE A 20 -3.86 1.35 -4.91
CA PHE A 20 -4.13 1.53 -3.49
C PHE A 20 -5.57 1.12 -3.15
N ARG A 21 -5.71 0.34 -2.09
CA ARG A 21 -7.00 -0.07 -1.51
C ARG A 21 -7.03 0.35 -0.05
N TRP A 22 -8.08 1.04 0.37
CA TRP A 22 -8.23 1.53 1.74
C TRP A 22 -9.10 0.60 2.56
N SER A 23 -8.78 0.46 3.85
CA SER A 23 -9.69 -0.16 4.81
C SER A 23 -10.90 0.75 4.99
N LYS A 24 -12.05 0.17 5.32
CA LYS A 24 -13.32 0.91 5.50
C LYS A 24 -13.23 2.01 6.57
N ASP A 25 -12.36 1.83 7.54
CA ASP A 25 -12.15 2.68 8.71
C ASP A 25 -10.90 3.57 8.60
N ASP A 26 -10.29 3.62 7.42
CA ASP A 26 -9.09 4.40 7.09
C ASP A 26 -7.83 4.10 7.93
N ARG A 27 -7.87 3.09 8.81
CA ARG A 27 -6.74 2.69 9.67
C ARG A 27 -5.59 2.06 8.87
N TYR A 28 -5.89 1.52 7.70
CA TYR A 28 -4.91 0.87 6.85
C TYR A 28 -5.17 1.15 5.38
N PHE A 29 -4.12 1.06 4.58
CA PHE A 29 -4.26 0.91 3.13
C PHE A 29 -3.26 -0.12 2.62
N ALA A 30 -3.65 -0.85 1.60
CA ALA A 30 -2.80 -1.81 0.92
C ALA A 30 -2.34 -1.24 -0.43
N ARG A 31 -1.07 -1.44 -0.73
CA ARG A 31 -0.47 -1.23 -2.05
C ARG A 31 -0.31 -2.59 -2.72
N MET A 32 -0.91 -2.74 -3.90
CA MET A 32 -0.74 -3.91 -4.74
C MET A 32 0.53 -3.76 -5.58
N GLY A 33 1.38 -4.78 -5.55
CA GLY A 33 2.46 -5.03 -6.51
C GLY A 33 2.09 -6.20 -7.42
N ALA A 34 3.03 -6.68 -8.23
CA ALA A 34 2.82 -7.84 -9.11
C ALA A 34 2.51 -9.12 -8.31
N ASP A 35 3.44 -9.54 -7.45
CA ASP A 35 3.31 -10.77 -6.64
C ASP A 35 3.30 -10.50 -5.13
N VAL A 36 3.12 -9.23 -4.75
CA VAL A 36 3.27 -8.79 -3.37
C VAL A 36 2.22 -7.75 -2.99
N LEU A 37 1.63 -7.94 -1.82
CA LEU A 37 0.73 -7.01 -1.17
C LEU A 37 1.43 -6.39 0.04
N SER A 38 1.54 -5.07 0.06
CA SER A 38 2.13 -4.34 1.19
C SER A 38 1.04 -3.54 1.91
N VAL A 39 0.83 -3.81 3.20
CA VAL A 39 -0.20 -3.14 4.01
C VAL A 39 0.47 -2.09 4.89
N TYR A 40 -0.06 -0.87 4.89
CA TYR A 40 0.45 0.24 5.67
C TYR A 40 -0.58 0.69 6.69
N GLU A 41 -0.12 1.05 7.89
CA GLU A 41 -0.94 1.70 8.91
C GLU A 41 -1.07 3.21 8.66
N THR A 42 -2.14 3.80 9.16
CA THR A 42 -2.30 5.25 9.27
C THR A 42 -2.36 5.65 10.76
N PRO A 43 -1.89 6.86 11.11
CA PRO A 43 -1.49 7.97 10.24
C PRO A 43 0.01 7.99 9.87
N SER A 44 0.80 7.00 10.30
CA SER A 44 2.25 7.04 10.13
C SER A 44 2.70 6.58 8.73
N PHE A 45 1.83 5.90 7.98
CA PHE A 45 2.17 5.26 6.71
C PHE A 45 3.29 4.21 6.86
N GLY A 46 3.44 3.61 8.05
CA GLY A 46 4.40 2.55 8.33
C GLY A 46 3.95 1.20 7.75
N LEU A 47 4.90 0.34 7.35
CA LEU A 47 4.55 -1.01 6.88
C LEU A 47 4.07 -1.85 8.07
N LEU A 48 2.86 -2.40 7.98
CA LEU A 48 2.28 -3.24 9.01
C LEU A 48 3.18 -4.45 9.26
N ASP A 49 3.56 -4.66 10.51
CA ASP A 49 4.48 -5.72 10.95
C ASP A 49 5.82 -5.79 10.20
N LYS A 50 6.18 -4.72 9.48
CA LYS A 50 7.36 -4.65 8.58
C LYS A 50 7.43 -5.80 7.56
N LYS A 51 6.27 -6.37 7.19
CA LYS A 51 6.19 -7.51 6.28
C LYS A 51 5.29 -7.20 5.10
N SER A 52 5.70 -7.69 3.95
CA SER A 52 4.85 -7.74 2.77
C SER A 52 4.35 -9.17 2.57
N ILE A 53 3.11 -9.30 2.13
CA ILE A 53 2.42 -10.57 1.93
C ILE A 53 2.66 -10.98 0.47
N LYS A 54 3.24 -12.16 0.24
CA LYS A 54 3.29 -12.71 -1.12
C LYS A 54 1.90 -13.13 -1.54
N ILE A 55 1.45 -12.67 -2.70
CA ILE A 55 0.19 -13.09 -3.30
C ILE A 55 0.51 -13.85 -4.59
N PRO A 56 -0.16 -14.98 -4.87
CA PRO A 56 -0.08 -15.57 -6.20
C PRO A 56 -0.73 -14.61 -7.20
N GLY A 57 0.04 -14.22 -8.22
CA GLY A 57 -0.43 -13.49 -9.40
C GLY A 57 -1.15 -14.39 -10.39
#